data_AF-S3ZPU5-F1
#
_entry.id   AF-S3ZPU5-F1
#
_cell.length_a   1.000
_cell.length_b   1.000
_cell.length_c   1.000
_cell.angle_alpha   90.00
_cell.angle_beta   90.00
_cell.angle_gamma   90.00
#
_symmetry.space_group_name_H-M   'P 1'
#
loop_
_entity.id
_entity.type
_entity.pdbx_description
1 polymer ?
#
loop_
_entity_poly.entity_id
_entity_poly.type
_entity_poly.pdbx_seq_one_letter_code
_entity_poly.pdbx_strand_id
1 'polypeptide(L)'
;MDVNVIQHPSYSWPNNDIALVRLDRDVRTTYSPLASAGDIARNQVAEVYGWGSERTDWGGPLPTRLKYARGAMIGTQCTPANPAVLCFGAGNGTTAGGDSGGPLMVWSPQTGRWVQAGVSAVGPKPSGSWSGYTNITHSRAWIRQITGV
;
A
#
# COMPACT_ATOMS: atom_id res chain seq x y z
N MET A 1 12.14 -5.06 -23.61
CA MET A 1 12.09 -5.86 -22.38
C MET A 1 10.62 -6.05 -22.07
N ASP A 2 10.11 -7.26 -22.19
CA ASP A 2 8.71 -7.53 -21.89
C ASP A 2 8.58 -7.71 -20.38
N VAL A 3 7.88 -6.78 -19.73
CA VAL A 3 7.58 -6.88 -18.30
C VAL A 3 6.42 -7.86 -18.15
N ASN A 4 6.63 -8.95 -17.42
CA ASN A 4 5.57 -9.90 -17.11
C ASN A 4 4.76 -9.39 -15.91
N VAL A 5 3.57 -8.85 -16.21
CA VAL A 5 2.62 -8.33 -15.23
C VAL A 5 1.44 -9.29 -15.13
N ILE A 6 1.12 -9.73 -13.90
CA ILE A 6 -0.01 -10.58 -13.58
C ILE A 6 -1.00 -9.76 -12.78
N GLN A 7 -2.03 -9.25 -13.44
CA GLN A 7 -3.13 -8.53 -12.79
C GLN A 7 -4.03 -9.50 -12.03
N HIS A 8 -4.59 -9.07 -10.90
CA HIS A 8 -5.61 -9.86 -10.21
C HIS A 8 -6.81 -10.13 -11.14
N PRO A 9 -7.25 -11.38 -11.34
CA PRO A 9 -8.25 -11.73 -12.36
C PRO A 9 -9.63 -11.10 -12.10
N SER A 10 -9.95 -10.84 -10.84
CA SER A 10 -11.19 -10.16 -10.42
C SER A 10 -10.99 -8.67 -10.12
N TYR A 11 -10.00 -8.02 -10.75
CA TYR A 11 -9.82 -6.56 -10.64
C TYR A 11 -11.12 -5.81 -10.96
N SER A 12 -11.56 -4.97 -10.01
CA SER A 12 -12.73 -4.11 -10.17
C SER A 12 -12.60 -2.94 -9.20
N TRP A 13 -11.91 -1.88 -9.63
CA TRP A 13 -11.55 -0.76 -8.76
C TRP A 13 -12.72 -0.26 -7.90
N PRO A 14 -12.51 -0.01 -6.59
CA PRO A 14 -11.24 -0.16 -5.86
C PRO A 14 -10.98 -1.58 -5.31
N ASN A 15 -11.82 -2.57 -5.63
CA ASN A 15 -11.59 -3.97 -5.24
C ASN A 15 -10.48 -4.61 -6.10
N ASN A 16 -9.64 -5.40 -5.44
CA ASN A 16 -8.58 -6.17 -6.08
C ASN A 16 -7.64 -5.33 -6.96
N ASP A 17 -7.42 -4.06 -6.60
CA ASP A 17 -6.46 -3.17 -7.25
C ASP A 17 -5.02 -3.57 -6.86
N ILE A 18 -4.59 -4.69 -7.41
CA ILE A 18 -3.30 -5.32 -7.15
C ILE A 18 -2.83 -6.08 -8.40
N ALA A 19 -1.53 -6.03 -8.64
CA ALA A 19 -0.84 -6.81 -9.66
C ALA A 19 0.50 -7.30 -9.11
N LEU A 20 1.02 -8.37 -9.71
CA LEU A 20 2.36 -8.88 -9.46
C LEU A 20 3.22 -8.60 -10.68
N VAL A 21 4.45 -8.15 -10.47
CA VAL A 21 5.43 -7.96 -11.53
C VAL A 21 6.53 -8.98 -11.33
N ARG A 22 6.72 -9.85 -12.34
CA ARG A 22 7.78 -10.85 -12.31
C ARG A 22 9.08 -10.22 -12.79
N LEU A 23 10.11 -10.29 -11.94
CA LEU A 23 11.47 -9.89 -12.32
C LEU A 23 12.02 -10.83 -13.39
N ASP A 24 12.90 -10.29 -14.22
CA ASP A 24 13.60 -11.03 -15.29
C ASP A 24 14.59 -12.08 -14.75
N ARG A 25 14.98 -11.94 -13.48
CA ARG A 25 15.87 -12.84 -12.76
C ARG A 25 15.58 -12.85 -11.26
N ASP A 26 16.04 -13.90 -10.60
CA ASP A 26 16.05 -13.96 -9.15
C ASP A 26 17.01 -12.92 -8.57
N VAL A 27 16.58 -12.27 -7.49
CA VAL A 27 17.39 -11.32 -6.73
C VAL A 27 17.73 -11.96 -5.38
N ARG A 28 18.95 -11.76 -4.89
CA ARG A 28 19.31 -12.13 -3.50
C ARG A 28 19.33 -10.86 -2.68
N THR A 29 18.28 -10.64 -1.90
CA THR A 29 18.12 -9.44 -1.08
C THR A 29 17.26 -9.75 0.16
N THR A 30 17.15 -8.77 1.05
CA THR A 30 16.15 -8.76 2.11
C THR A 30 14.83 -8.25 1.52
N TYR A 31 13.79 -9.08 1.59
CA TYR A 31 12.46 -8.72 1.12
C TYR A 31 11.60 -8.12 2.22
N SER A 32 10.69 -7.23 1.84
CA SER A 32 9.63 -6.76 2.73
C SER A 32 8.69 -7.92 3.07
N PRO A 33 8.53 -8.29 4.36
CA PRO A 33 7.57 -9.32 4.74
C PRO A 33 6.13 -8.82 4.54
N LEU A 34 5.25 -9.68 4.06
CA LEU A 34 3.83 -9.35 3.88
C LEU A 34 3.06 -9.51 5.19
N ALA A 35 2.15 -8.58 5.46
CA ALA A 35 1.28 -8.63 6.62
C ALA A 35 0.38 -9.88 6.62
N SER A 36 0.07 -10.34 7.83
CA SER A 36 -0.97 -11.33 8.12
C SER A 36 -2.23 -10.65 8.66
N ALA A 37 -3.33 -11.39 8.79
CA ALA A 37 -4.59 -10.84 9.30
C ALA A 37 -4.44 -10.24 10.72
N GLY A 38 -3.59 -10.81 11.57
CA GLY A 38 -3.36 -10.29 12.92
C GLY A 38 -2.40 -9.09 12.99
N ASP A 39 -1.87 -8.65 11.85
CA ASP A 39 -1.13 -7.40 11.70
C ASP A 39 -2.02 -6.25 11.25
N ILE A 40 -3.35 -6.43 11.15
CA ILE A 40 -4.28 -5.39 10.74
C ILE A 40 -5.16 -5.01 11.92
N ALA A 41 -4.84 -3.88 12.57
CA ALA A 41 -5.62 -3.31 13.64
C ALA A 41 -5.74 -1.79 13.50
N ARG A 42 -6.85 -1.24 14.00
CA ARG A 42 -7.01 0.21 14.14
C ARG A 42 -5.98 0.75 15.14
N ASN A 43 -5.51 1.98 14.93
CA ASN A 43 -4.50 2.68 15.71
C ASN A 43 -3.10 2.04 15.66
N GLN A 44 -2.88 1.07 14.78
CA GLN A 44 -1.56 0.50 14.57
C GLN A 44 -0.66 1.50 13.84
N VAL A 45 0.56 1.67 14.34
CA VAL A 45 1.56 2.56 13.76
C VAL A 45 1.86 2.13 12.32
N ALA A 46 1.83 3.09 11.41
CA ALA A 46 1.98 2.88 9.99
C ALA A 46 2.89 3.93 9.34
N GLU A 47 3.58 3.53 8.29
CA GLU A 47 4.44 4.40 7.47
C GLU A 47 4.17 4.15 5.98
N VAL A 48 4.23 5.22 5.20
CA VAL A 48 4.10 5.22 3.74
C VAL A 48 5.31 5.90 3.15
N TYR A 49 5.74 5.45 1.98
CA TYR A 49 6.96 5.92 1.33
C TYR A 49 6.70 6.16 -0.15
N GLY A 50 7.27 7.22 -0.71
CA GLY A 50 7.11 7.50 -2.14
C GLY A 50 7.77 8.78 -2.63
N TRP A 51 7.53 9.05 -3.91
CA TRP A 51 7.98 10.25 -4.61
C TRP A 51 6.80 11.01 -5.23
N GLY A 52 5.61 10.88 -4.64
CA GLY A 52 4.42 11.63 -5.04
C GLY A 52 4.53 13.12 -4.71
N SER A 53 3.56 13.86 -5.23
CA SER A 53 3.43 15.30 -5.08
C SER A 53 3.40 15.71 -3.61
N GLU A 54 4.24 16.68 -3.24
CA GLU A 54 4.20 17.31 -1.91
C GLU A 54 3.07 18.38 -1.82
N ARG A 55 2.38 18.67 -2.93
CA ARG A 55 1.24 19.61 -2.99
C ARG A 55 -0.09 18.86 -2.93
N THR A 56 -1.06 19.46 -2.25
CA THR A 56 -2.40 18.87 -2.06
C THR A 56 -3.19 18.81 -3.36
N ASP A 57 -2.98 19.72 -4.31
CA ASP A 57 -3.60 19.71 -5.64
C ASP A 57 -2.99 18.68 -6.60
N TRP A 58 -2.05 17.84 -6.12
CA TRP A 58 -1.27 16.86 -6.89
C TRP A 58 -0.45 17.49 -8.03
N GLY A 59 -0.19 18.80 -7.96
CA GLY A 59 0.62 19.51 -8.94
C GLY A 59 2.07 19.69 -8.51
N GLY A 60 2.83 20.40 -9.34
CA GLY A 60 4.23 20.72 -9.07
C GLY A 60 5.21 19.60 -9.42
N PRO A 61 6.52 19.86 -9.26
CA PRO A 61 7.54 18.86 -9.53
C PRO A 61 7.48 17.73 -8.49
N LEU A 62 7.71 16.50 -8.94
CA LEU A 62 7.89 15.38 -8.04
C LEU A 62 9.23 15.50 -7.29
N PRO A 63 9.30 15.10 -6.01
CA PRO A 63 10.55 15.11 -5.27
C PRO A 63 11.59 14.18 -5.91
N THR A 64 12.87 14.52 -5.77
CA THR A 64 13.99 13.69 -6.24
C THR A 64 14.53 12.75 -5.15
N ARG A 65 14.13 12.97 -3.90
CA ARG A 65 14.48 12.14 -2.74
C ARG A 65 13.23 11.46 -2.21
N LEU A 66 13.38 10.21 -1.77
CA LEU A 66 12.30 9.46 -1.15
C LEU A 66 11.73 10.25 0.03
N LYS A 67 10.41 10.37 0.06
CA LYS A 67 9.67 10.95 1.18
C LYS A 67 8.98 9.83 1.94
N TYR A 68 8.62 10.14 3.18
CA TYR A 68 7.79 9.26 4.00
C TYR A 68 6.85 10.07 4.88
N ALA A 69 5.73 9.46 5.24
CA ALA A 69 4.83 9.97 6.27
C ALA A 69 4.56 8.88 7.29
N ARG A 70 4.41 9.29 8.55
CA ARG A 70 4.09 8.41 9.68
C ARG A 70 2.74 8.78 10.25
N GLY A 71 1.93 7.76 10.48
CA GLY A 71 0.58 7.89 11.01
C GLY A 71 0.11 6.55 11.56
N ALA A 72 -1.17 6.26 11.35
CA ALA A 72 -1.79 5.04 11.82
C ALA A 72 -2.78 4.46 10.81
N MET A 73 -3.01 3.16 10.97
CA MET A 73 -4.17 2.47 10.42
C MET A 73 -5.45 3.00 11.09
N ILE A 74 -6.30 3.70 10.34
CA ILE A 74 -7.53 4.31 10.86
C ILE A 74 -8.78 3.45 10.63
N GLY A 75 -8.65 2.33 9.90
CA GLY A 75 -9.72 1.36 9.64
C GLY A 75 -9.73 0.88 8.19
N THR A 76 -10.91 0.52 7.69
CA THR A 76 -11.16 0.05 6.32
C THR A 76 -12.36 0.74 5.66
N GLN A 77 -12.96 1.72 6.34
CA GLN A 77 -14.22 2.37 5.94
C GLN A 77 -14.04 3.71 5.17
N CYS A 78 -12.85 3.99 4.65
CA CYS A 78 -12.60 5.20 3.84
C CYS A 78 -13.09 5.06 2.39
N THR A 79 -13.47 3.85 1.96
CA THR A 79 -14.11 3.60 0.66
C THR A 79 -15.24 2.56 0.82
N PRO A 80 -16.15 2.44 -0.16
CA PRO A 80 -17.13 1.37 -0.19
C PRO A 80 -16.52 -0.05 -0.28
N ALA A 81 -15.28 -0.20 -0.73
CA ALA A 81 -14.59 -1.49 -0.83
C ALA A 81 -13.99 -1.95 0.51
N ASN A 82 -14.80 -1.89 1.58
CA ASN A 82 -14.46 -2.44 2.88
C ASN A 82 -14.73 -3.97 2.87
N PRO A 83 -13.78 -4.85 3.26
CA PRO A 83 -12.46 -4.59 3.87
C PRO A 83 -11.27 -4.69 2.89
N ALA A 84 -11.53 -4.64 1.58
CA ALA A 84 -10.51 -4.74 0.54
C ALA A 84 -9.56 -3.51 0.48
N VAL A 85 -9.95 -2.38 1.06
CA VAL A 85 -9.12 -1.17 1.18
C VAL A 85 -8.84 -0.84 2.64
N LEU A 86 -7.57 -0.74 3.00
CA LEU A 86 -7.05 -0.22 4.26
C LEU A 86 -6.98 1.30 4.23
N CYS A 87 -7.22 1.94 5.37
CA CYS A 87 -7.19 3.38 5.50
C CYS A 87 -6.03 3.80 6.40
N PHE A 88 -5.20 4.71 5.90
CA PHE A 88 -4.09 5.32 6.63
C PHE A 88 -4.36 6.81 6.81
N GLY A 89 -3.98 7.35 7.98
CA GLY A 89 -4.10 8.76 8.30
C GLY A 89 -3.63 9.04 9.73
N ALA A 90 -4.22 10.05 10.38
CA ALA A 90 -3.92 10.38 11.78
C ALA A 90 -2.41 10.54 12.07
N GLY A 91 -1.72 11.26 11.20
CA GLY A 91 -0.27 11.38 11.21
C GLY A 91 0.21 12.71 10.67
N ASN A 92 1.47 12.76 10.25
CA ASN A 92 2.11 13.97 9.71
C ASN A 92 1.94 14.14 8.19
N GLY A 93 1.18 13.27 7.53
CA GLY A 93 0.91 13.34 6.09
C GLY A 93 0.15 12.13 5.56
N THR A 94 -0.25 12.20 4.29
CA THR A 94 -0.88 11.13 3.50
C THR A 94 -0.25 11.11 2.11
N THR A 95 -0.48 10.06 1.33
CA THR A 95 0.00 10.00 -0.06
C THR A 95 -0.79 10.91 -0.98
N ALA A 96 -0.15 11.35 -2.06
CA ALA A 96 -0.76 12.18 -3.10
C ALA A 96 -0.53 11.58 -4.50
N GLY A 97 -0.89 12.33 -5.55
CA GLY A 97 -0.62 11.90 -6.93
C GLY A 97 0.86 11.57 -7.14
N GLY A 98 1.14 10.40 -7.72
CA GLY A 98 2.50 9.88 -7.96
C GLY A 98 2.96 8.78 -6.99
N ASP A 99 2.27 8.59 -5.86
CA ASP A 99 2.57 7.51 -4.89
C ASP A 99 1.86 6.18 -5.22
N SER A 100 1.10 6.11 -6.32
CA SER A 100 0.30 4.93 -6.72
C SER A 100 1.16 3.66 -6.81
N GLY A 101 0.67 2.57 -6.22
CA GLY A 101 1.42 1.30 -6.12
C GLY A 101 2.44 1.25 -4.97
N GLY A 102 2.71 2.36 -4.29
CA GLY A 102 3.64 2.43 -3.17
C GLY A 102 3.20 1.63 -1.93
N PRO A 103 4.12 1.25 -1.04
CA PRO A 103 3.80 0.41 0.11
C PRO A 103 3.18 1.20 1.27
N LEU A 104 2.17 0.61 1.90
CA LEU A 104 1.80 0.90 3.28
C LEU A 104 2.44 -0.15 4.19
N MET A 105 3.30 0.32 5.09
CA MET A 105 3.98 -0.50 6.09
C MET A 105 3.30 -0.33 7.45
N VAL A 106 3.13 -1.41 8.19
CA VAL A 106 2.63 -1.39 9.58
C VAL A 106 3.62 -2.09 10.51
N TRP A 107 3.70 -1.63 11.76
CA TRP A 107 4.50 -2.31 12.77
C TRP A 107 3.77 -3.56 13.26
N SER A 108 4.28 -4.75 12.95
CA SER A 108 3.68 -6.02 13.37
C SER A 108 3.93 -6.25 14.86
N PRO A 109 2.89 -6.31 15.71
CA PRO A 109 3.05 -6.68 17.11
C PRO A 109 3.42 -8.16 17.27
N GLN A 110 3.12 -8.99 16.27
CA GLN A 110 3.41 -10.43 16.29
C GLN A 110 4.88 -10.73 16.04
N THR A 111 5.52 -9.96 15.16
CA THR A 111 6.88 -10.24 14.69
C THR A 111 7.89 -9.18 15.10
N GLY A 112 7.46 -8.04 15.68
CA GLY A 112 8.35 -6.96 16.11
C GLY A 112 9.10 -6.31 14.95
N ARG A 113 8.51 -6.27 13.75
CA ARG A 113 9.10 -5.69 12.54
C ARG A 113 8.04 -5.02 11.67
N TRP A 114 8.49 -4.16 10.77
CA TRP A 114 7.64 -3.60 9.71
C TRP A 114 7.24 -4.67 8.70
N VAL A 115 5.95 -4.72 8.38
CA VAL A 115 5.37 -5.61 7.35
C VAL A 115 4.53 -4.79 6.38
N GLN A 116 4.48 -5.20 5.12
CA GLN A 116 3.67 -4.51 4.11
C GLN A 116 2.20 -4.95 4.23
N ALA A 117 1.35 -4.02 4.62
CA ALA A 117 -0.09 -4.24 4.79
C ALA A 117 -0.90 -3.84 3.57
N GLY A 118 -0.41 -2.89 2.78
CA GLY A 118 -1.16 -2.39 1.63
C GLY A 118 -0.34 -1.86 0.48
N VAL A 119 -1.06 -1.58 -0.61
CA VAL A 119 -0.57 -0.99 -1.86
C VAL A 119 -1.38 0.28 -2.14
N SER A 120 -0.73 1.43 -2.29
CA SER A 120 -1.36 2.74 -2.48
C SER A 120 -2.28 2.73 -3.70
N ALA A 121 -3.58 2.98 -3.48
CA ALA A 121 -4.62 2.77 -4.48
C ALA A 121 -5.50 4.01 -4.69
N VAL A 122 -5.81 4.75 -3.62
CA VAL A 122 -6.79 5.84 -3.69
C VAL A 122 -6.55 6.89 -2.62
N GLY A 123 -6.87 8.15 -2.95
CA GLY A 123 -6.86 9.25 -2.00
C GLY A 123 -7.66 10.43 -2.55
N PRO A 124 -8.12 11.35 -1.69
CA PRO A 124 -8.81 12.55 -2.15
C PRO A 124 -7.86 13.49 -2.89
N LYS A 125 -8.43 14.29 -3.81
CA LYS A 125 -7.79 15.43 -4.46
C LYS A 125 -8.69 16.66 -4.26
N PRO A 126 -8.28 17.69 -3.50
CA PRO A 126 -6.98 17.85 -2.86
C PRO A 126 -6.68 16.79 -1.81
N SER A 127 -5.40 16.47 -1.60
CA SER A 127 -4.96 15.54 -0.55
C SER A 127 -5.51 15.96 0.81
N GLY A 128 -6.00 14.97 1.55
CA GLY A 128 -6.71 15.17 2.81
C GLY A 128 -6.10 14.37 3.96
N SER A 129 -6.90 14.15 5.00
CA SER A 129 -6.48 13.47 6.23
C SER A 129 -6.36 11.95 6.12
N TRP A 130 -6.70 11.36 4.96
CA TRP A 130 -6.60 9.93 4.72
C TRP A 130 -6.11 9.59 3.32
N SER A 131 -5.55 8.38 3.18
CA SER A 131 -5.29 7.69 1.92
C SER A 131 -5.64 6.20 2.07
N GLY A 132 -5.96 5.55 0.96
CA GLY A 132 -6.48 4.18 0.89
C GLY A 132 -5.54 3.25 0.13
N TYR A 133 -5.41 2.02 0.64
CA TYR A 133 -4.44 1.04 0.18
C TYR A 133 -5.10 -0.32 -0.01
N THR A 134 -4.90 -0.97 -1.15
CA THR A 134 -5.38 -2.35 -1.37
C THR A 134 -4.85 -3.26 -0.27
N ASN A 135 -5.75 -3.94 0.43
CA ASN A 135 -5.44 -4.76 1.59
C ASN A 135 -4.72 -6.04 1.16
N ILE A 136 -3.42 -6.12 1.44
CA ILE A 136 -2.61 -7.29 1.09
C ILE A 136 -3.14 -8.54 1.77
N THR A 137 -3.65 -8.44 3.01
CA THR A 137 -4.21 -9.60 3.73
C THR A 137 -5.40 -10.23 3.01
N HIS A 138 -6.21 -9.41 2.34
CA HIS A 138 -7.34 -9.84 1.52
C HIS A 138 -6.89 -10.53 0.22
N SER A 139 -5.73 -10.15 -0.31
CA SER A 139 -5.15 -10.71 -1.53
C SER A 139 -4.16 -11.87 -1.27
N ARG A 140 -3.89 -12.26 -0.01
CA ARG A 140 -2.82 -13.22 0.31
C ARG A 140 -3.02 -14.58 -0.36
N ALA A 141 -4.24 -15.07 -0.46
CA ALA A 141 -4.52 -16.36 -1.09
C ALA A 141 -4.12 -16.34 -2.58
N TRP A 142 -4.51 -15.28 -3.30
CA TRP A 142 -4.12 -15.08 -4.69
C TRP A 142 -2.61 -14.88 -4.85
N ILE A 143 -1.97 -14.07 -4.00
CA ILE A 143 -0.51 -13.89 -4.01
C ILE A 143 0.17 -15.26 -3.86
N ARG A 144 -0.18 -16.04 -2.83
CA ARG A 144 0.37 -17.38 -2.60
C ARG A 144 0.15 -18.32 -3.77
N GLN A 145 -1.02 -18.29 -4.42
CA GLN A 145 -1.32 -19.13 -5.58
C GLN A 145 -0.37 -18.86 -6.74
N ILE A 146 0.01 -17.59 -6.95
CA ILE A 146 0.88 -17.19 -8.06
C ILE A 146 2.37 -17.34 -7.71
N THR A 147 2.77 -17.01 -6.48
CA THR A 147 4.19 -16.84 -6.10
C THR A 147 4.70 -17.88 -5.12
N GLY A 148 3.82 -18.59 -4.42
CA GLY A 148 4.17 -19.53 -3.35
C GLY A 148 4.46 -18.90 -1.98
N VAL A 149 4.36 -17.56 -1.81
CA VAL A 149 4.67 -16.85 -0.53
C VAL A 149 3.48 -16.23 0.19
#